data_AF-A0A3C0Y3F4-F1
#
_entry.id   AF-A0A3C0Y3F4-F1
#
_cell.length_a   1.000
_cell.length_b   1.000
_cell.length_c   1.000
_cell.angle_alpha   90.00
_cell.angle_beta   90.00
_cell.angle_gamma   90.00
#
_symmetry.space_group_name_H-M   'P 1'
#
loop_
_entity.id
_entity.type
_entity.pdbx_description
1 polymer ?
#
loop_
_entity_poly.entity_id
_entity_poly.type
_entity_poly.pdbx_seq_one_letter_code
_entity_poly.pdbx_strand_id
1 'polypeptide(L)'
;LMDCFYGAVPLKRKTRLHFHEFMREVHRELQDLQGTVNPLDELAKRIAKRYRLICFDEFHVADITDAMILHRLLTALFDNGV
;
A
#
# COMPACT_ATOMS: atom_id res chain seq x y z
N LEU A 1 6.39 -16.34 -11.17
CA LEU A 1 5.23 -16.77 -10.34
C LEU A 1 4.24 -15.63 -10.15
N MET A 2 4.72 -14.45 -9.71
CA MET A 2 3.89 -13.26 -9.50
C MET A 2 3.18 -12.76 -10.77
N ASP A 3 3.85 -12.81 -11.93
CA ASP A 3 3.24 -12.50 -13.24
C ASP A 3 2.00 -13.34 -13.54
N CYS A 4 2.11 -14.66 -13.38
CA CYS A 4 1.02 -15.58 -13.67
C CYS A 4 -0.16 -15.37 -12.73
N PHE A 5 0.09 -15.18 -11.43
CA PHE A 5 -0.96 -14.85 -10.48
C PHE A 5 -1.62 -13.51 -10.82
N TYR A 6 -0.82 -12.46 -11.05
CA TYR A 6 -1.35 -11.14 -11.37
C TYR A 6 -2.19 -11.20 -12.65
N GLY A 7 -1.75 -11.92 -13.69
CA GLY A 7 -2.51 -12.10 -14.92
C GLY A 7 -3.81 -12.89 -14.74
N ALA A 8 -3.77 -13.95 -13.94
CA ALA A 8 -4.91 -14.86 -13.76
C ALA A 8 -6.03 -14.31 -12.86
N VAL A 9 -5.73 -13.42 -11.92
CA VAL A 9 -6.74 -12.90 -10.98
C VAL A 9 -7.74 -11.99 -11.72
N PRO A 10 -9.06 -12.28 -11.70
CA PRO A 10 -10.09 -11.51 -12.42
C PRO A 10 -10.49 -10.21 -11.69
N LEU A 11 -9.56 -9.58 -10.97
CA LEU A 11 -9.76 -8.27 -10.34
C LEU A 11 -9.36 -7.15 -11.32
N LYS A 12 -10.24 -6.15 -11.45
CA LYS A 12 -9.94 -4.92 -12.22
C LYS A 12 -9.06 -3.94 -11.44
N ARG A 13 -9.35 -3.77 -10.15
CA ARG A 13 -8.60 -2.90 -9.24
C ARG A 13 -7.41 -3.65 -8.66
N LYS A 14 -6.41 -3.94 -9.47
CA LYS A 14 -5.15 -4.55 -9.03
C LYS A 14 -3.99 -3.73 -9.56
N THR A 15 -2.91 -3.69 -8.81
CA THR A 15 -1.67 -3.05 -9.24
C THR A 15 -0.47 -3.92 -8.90
N ARG A 16 0.62 -3.70 -9.63
CA ARG A 16 1.91 -4.34 -9.39
C ARG A 16 3.00 -3.29 -9.48
N LEU A 17 3.87 -3.24 -8.48
CA LEU A 17 4.94 -2.27 -8.37
C LEU A 17 6.06 -2.76 -7.45
N HIS A 18 7.20 -2.09 -7.48
CA HIS A 18 8.26 -2.34 -6.52
C HIS A 18 7.91 -1.75 -5.15
N PHE A 19 8.30 -2.43 -4.06
CA PHE A 19 7.99 -1.96 -2.71
C PHE A 19 8.57 -0.57 -2.40
N HIS A 20 9.75 -0.25 -2.92
CA HIS A 20 10.37 1.06 -2.70
C HIS A 20 9.59 2.19 -3.41
N GLU A 21 8.94 1.91 -4.54
CA GLU A 21 8.02 2.85 -5.21
C GLU A 21 6.77 3.09 -4.38
N PHE A 22 6.20 2.01 -3.81
CA PHE A 22 5.06 2.09 -2.93
C PHE A 22 5.35 2.95 -1.70
N MET A 23 6.48 2.71 -1.01
CA MET A 23 6.84 3.50 0.17
C MET A 23 7.07 4.97 -0.17
N ARG A 24 7.65 5.30 -1.34
CA ARG A 24 7.77 6.69 -1.81
C ARG A 24 6.41 7.37 -1.99
N GLU A 25 5.44 6.68 -2.59
CA GLU A 25 4.07 7.20 -2.73
C GLU A 25 3.40 7.40 -1.36
N VAL A 26 3.54 6.43 -0.46
CA VAL A 26 3.02 6.51 0.92
C VAL A 26 3.57 7.74 1.65
N HIS A 27 4.89 7.94 1.64
CA HIS A 27 5.51 9.09 2.29
C HIS A 27 5.05 10.41 1.72
N ARG A 28 4.90 10.50 0.39
CA ARG A 28 4.37 11.69 -0.29
C ARG A 28 2.92 11.97 0.11
N GLU A 29 2.04 10.97 0.07
CA GLU A 29 0.63 11.18 0.45
C GLU A 29 0.48 11.49 1.95
N LEU A 30 1.35 10.95 2.81
CA LEU A 30 1.37 11.30 4.22
C LEU A 30 1.80 12.76 4.45
N GLN A 31 2.70 13.30 3.64
CA GLN A 31 3.02 14.74 3.67
C GLN A 31 1.80 15.58 3.27
N ASP A 32 1.08 15.17 2.23
CA ASP A 32 -0.15 15.85 1.79
C ASP A 32 -1.30 15.75 2.82
N LEU A 33 -1.26 14.75 3.70
CA LEU A 33 -2.22 14.51 4.77
C LEU A 33 -1.80 15.11 6.12
N GLN A 34 -0.73 15.92 6.17
CA GLN A 34 -0.31 16.58 7.40
C GLN A 34 -1.46 17.38 8.04
N GLY A 35 -1.62 17.24 9.37
CA GLY A 35 -2.72 17.85 10.12
C GLY A 35 -4.03 17.03 10.13
N THR A 36 -4.11 15.94 9.35
CA THR A 36 -5.24 15.02 9.41
C THR A 36 -5.13 14.10 10.62
N VAL A 37 -6.24 13.85 11.31
CA VAL A 37 -6.30 12.84 12.38
C VAL A 37 -6.17 11.45 11.76
N ASN A 38 -5.18 10.68 12.21
CA ASN A 38 -4.86 9.34 11.71
C ASN A 38 -4.64 9.29 10.18
N PRO A 39 -3.57 9.93 9.66
CA PRO A 39 -3.35 10.06 8.22
C PRO A 39 -3.17 8.72 7.51
N LEU A 40 -2.66 7.69 8.21
CA LEU A 40 -2.54 6.33 7.65
C LEU A 40 -3.89 5.67 7.37
N ASP A 41 -4.90 5.91 8.22
CA ASP A 41 -6.24 5.34 8.03
C ASP A 41 -6.92 6.00 6.83
N GLU A 42 -6.75 7.31 6.68
CA GLU A 42 -7.25 8.06 5.52
C GLU A 42 -6.53 7.64 4.23
N LEU A 43 -5.20 7.48 4.29
CA LEU A 43 -4.42 6.96 3.18
C LEU A 43 -4.87 5.55 2.78
N ALA A 44 -5.08 4.65 3.74
CA ALA A 44 -5.56 3.29 3.48
C ALA A 44 -6.92 3.31 2.77
N LYS A 45 -7.86 4.17 3.19
CA LYS A 45 -9.15 4.35 2.50
C LYS A 45 -8.97 4.83 1.06
N ARG A 46 -8.03 5.75 0.81
CA ARG A 46 -7.73 6.24 -0.55
C ARG A 46 -7.15 5.13 -1.42
N ILE A 47 -6.16 4.40 -0.91
CA ILE A 47 -5.55 3.27 -1.60
C ILE A 47 -6.59 2.19 -1.89
N ALA A 48 -7.45 1.83 -0.92
CA ALA A 48 -8.48 0.81 -1.07
C ALA A 48 -9.57 1.15 -2.11
N LYS A 49 -9.80 2.44 -2.36
CA LYS A 49 -10.65 2.88 -3.47
C LYS A 49 -9.99 2.58 -4.81
N ARG A 50 -8.67 2.79 -4.93
CA ARG A 50 -7.88 2.55 -6.15
C ARG A 50 -7.64 1.06 -6.40
N TYR A 51 -7.25 0.31 -5.36
CA TYR A 51 -6.75 -1.06 -5.46
C TYR A 51 -7.43 -2.00 -4.46
N ARG A 52 -7.65 -3.23 -4.89
CA ARG A 52 -8.18 -4.39 -4.14
C ARG A 52 -7.19 -5.55 -4.10
N LEU A 53 -6.02 -5.35 -4.69
CA LEU A 53 -4.90 -6.27 -4.73
C LEU A 53 -3.68 -5.45 -5.09
N ILE A 54 -2.67 -5.50 -4.24
CA ILE A 54 -1.36 -4.89 -4.48
C ILE A 54 -0.35 -6.02 -4.51
N CYS A 55 0.34 -6.17 -5.64
CA CYS A 55 1.40 -7.16 -5.80
C CYS A 55 2.76 -6.46 -5.77
N PHE A 56 3.62 -6.86 -4.84
CA PHE A 56 4.98 -6.34 -4.77
C PHE A 56 5.94 -7.29 -5.51
N ASP A 57 6.73 -6.75 -6.43
CA ASP A 57 7.77 -7.52 -7.14
C ASP A 57 8.95 -7.89 -6.26
N GLU A 58 9.28 -7.00 -5.34
CA GLU A 58 10.29 -7.15 -4.31
C GLU A 58 9.73 -6.55 -3.03
N PHE A 59 10.08 -7.12 -1.87
CA PHE A 59 9.69 -6.58 -0.57
C PHE A 59 10.89 -6.61 0.35
N HIS A 60 11.45 -5.43 0.63
CA HIS A 60 12.60 -5.27 1.50
C HIS A 60 12.44 -4.00 2.33
N VAL A 61 12.52 -4.15 3.65
CA VAL A 61 12.42 -3.05 4.61
C VAL A 61 13.77 -2.88 5.27
N ALA A 62 14.39 -1.72 5.08
CA ALA A 62 15.73 -1.44 5.58
C ALA A 62 15.74 -0.62 6.89
N ASP A 63 14.67 0.15 7.16
CA ASP A 63 14.58 1.05 8.31
C ASP A 63 13.39 0.70 9.23
N ILE A 64 13.60 0.86 10.54
CA ILE A 64 12.59 0.55 11.56
C ILE A 64 11.38 1.49 11.44
N THR A 65 11.60 2.76 11.06
CA THR A 65 10.53 3.75 10.86
C THR A 65 9.60 3.32 9.73
N ASP A 66 10.17 2.89 8.60
CA ASP A 66 9.40 2.36 7.47
C ASP A 66 8.63 1.10 7.87
N ALA A 67 9.23 0.21 8.67
CA ALA A 67 8.57 -0.97 9.19
C ALA A 67 7.33 -0.61 10.05
N MET A 68 7.44 0.41 10.91
CA MET A 68 6.34 0.86 11.76
C MET A 68 5.20 1.47 10.94
N ILE A 69 5.52 2.30 9.94
CA ILE A 69 4.54 2.88 9.02
C ILE A 69 3.83 1.76 8.25
N LEU A 70 4.61 0.85 7.68
CA LEU A 70 4.11 -0.24 6.87
C LEU A 70 3.18 -1.15 7.64
N HIS A 71 3.54 -1.55 8.87
CA HIS A 71 2.70 -2.40 9.69
C HIS A 71 1.31 -1.79 9.94
N ARG A 72 1.27 -0.50 10.30
CA ARG A 72 0.02 0.22 10.52
C ARG A 72 -0.78 0.40 9.23
N LEU A 73 -0.11 0.75 8.14
CA LEU A 73 -0.76 0.92 6.84
C LEU A 73 -1.36 -0.38 6.33
N LEU A 74 -0.62 -1.49 6.37
CA LEU A 74 -1.11 -2.81 5.96
C LEU A 74 -2.31 -3.24 6.78
N THR A 75 -2.28 -3.04 8.10
CA THR A 75 -3.43 -3.31 8.97
C THR A 75 -4.67 -2.52 8.51
N ALA A 76 -4.52 -1.21 8.31
CA ALA A 76 -5.62 -0.38 7.83
C ALA A 76 -6.08 -0.76 6.40
N LEU A 77 -5.17 -1.19 5.52
CA LEU A 77 -5.50 -1.66 4.17
C LEU A 77 -6.36 -2.94 4.23
N PHE A 78 -6.00 -3.89 5.09
CA PHE A 78 -6.79 -5.11 5.30
C PHE A 78 -8.18 -4.79 5.86
N ASP A 79 -8.28 -3.86 6.80
CA ASP A 79 -9.57 -3.42 7.35
C ASP A 79 -10.47 -2.76 6.27
N ASN A 80 -9.87 -2.17 5.25
CA ASN A 80 -10.58 -1.61 4.08
C ASN A 80 -10.76 -2.63 2.93
N GLY A 81 -10.37 -3.88 3.14
CA GLY A 81 -10.57 -4.99 2.20
C GLY A 81 -9.66 -4.96 0.98
N VAL A 82 -8.45 -4.42 1.11
CA VAL A 82 -7.39 -4.56 0.10
C VAL A 82 -6.72 -5.93 0.21
#